data_AF-X1DXT4-F1
#
_entry.id   AF-X1DXT4-F1
#
_cell.length_a   1.000
_cell.length_b   1.000
_cell.length_c   1.000
_cell.angle_alpha   90.00
_cell.angle_beta   90.00
_cell.angle_gamma   90.00
#
_symmetry.space_group_name_H-M   'P 1'
#
loop_
_entity.id
_entity.type
_entity.pdbx_description
1 polymer ?
#
loop_
_entity_poly.entity_id
_entity_poly.type
_entity_poly.pdbx_seq_one_letter_code
_entity_poly.pdbx_strand_id
1 'polypeptide(L)'
;IDQPEWKELTTTAEAEAFASRVEYPVLVRPSYVLSGAAMSIALSKGELKDYLKIASKVNEEHPVVISKFITGAKEIEIDAVALCLKA
;
A
#
# COMPACT_ATOMS: atom_id res chain seq x y z
N ILE A 1 0.23 -18.22 2.06
CA ILE A 1 1.17 -17.37 2.83
C ILE A 1 0.32 -16.30 3.48
N ASP A 2 0.43 -16.14 4.78
CA ASP A 2 -0.36 -15.16 5.50
C ASP A 2 0.08 -13.75 5.11
N GLN A 3 -0.89 -12.90 4.80
CA GLN A 3 -0.68 -11.51 4.42
C GLN A 3 -1.63 -10.64 5.23
N PRO A 4 -1.24 -9.41 5.60
CA PRO A 4 -2.19 -8.46 6.17
C PRO A 4 -3.33 -8.24 5.17
N GLU A 5 -4.53 -7.93 5.65
CA GLU A 5 -5.61 -7.54 4.75
C GLU A 5 -5.15 -6.40 3.84
N TRP A 6 -5.31 -6.58 2.53
CA TRP A 6 -4.93 -5.59 1.54
C TRP A 6 -5.93 -5.58 0.38
N LYS A 7 -5.98 -4.45 -0.32
CA LYS A 7 -6.79 -4.30 -1.53
C LYS A 7 -6.17 -3.29 -2.49
N GLU A 8 -6.27 -3.59 -3.78
CA GLU A 8 -6.00 -2.66 -4.88
C GLU A 8 -7.24 -1.82 -5.16
N LEU A 9 -7.06 -0.50 -5.22
CA LEU A 9 -8.14 0.49 -5.16
C LEU A 9 -7.86 1.59 -6.17
N THR A 10 -8.88 1.99 -6.92
CA THR A 10 -8.77 3.04 -7.96
C THR A 10 -9.46 4.33 -7.54
N THR A 11 -10.31 4.31 -6.51
CA THR A 11 -11.05 5.49 -6.07
C THR A 11 -10.80 5.82 -4.59
N THR A 12 -10.81 7.12 -4.27
CA THR A 12 -10.68 7.60 -2.88
C THR A 12 -11.78 7.06 -1.98
N ALA A 13 -13.01 6.93 -2.49
CA ALA A 13 -14.14 6.44 -1.72
C ALA A 13 -13.96 4.97 -1.29
N GLU A 14 -13.50 4.11 -2.20
CA GLU A 14 -13.21 2.72 -1.88
C GLU A 14 -12.03 2.59 -0.92
N ALA A 15 -11.02 3.46 -1.05
CA ALA A 15 -9.88 3.50 -0.14
C ALA A 15 -10.27 3.91 1.28
N GLU A 16 -11.12 4.93 1.43
CA GLU A 16 -11.67 5.32 2.73
C GLU A 16 -12.53 4.22 3.35
N ALA A 17 -13.36 3.55 2.54
CA ALA A 17 -14.21 2.45 3.00
C ALA A 17 -13.37 1.25 3.46
N PHE A 18 -12.34 0.89 2.69
CA PHE A 18 -11.40 -0.17 3.06
C PHE A 18 -10.66 0.17 4.37
N ALA A 19 -10.07 1.37 4.47
CA ALA A 19 -9.33 1.78 5.66
C ALA A 19 -10.20 1.86 6.91
N SER A 20 -11.48 2.25 6.78
CA SER A 20 -12.43 2.26 7.89
C SER A 20 -12.77 0.85 8.36
N ARG A 21 -12.82 -0.13 7.44
CA ARG A 21 -13.12 -1.54 7.76
C ARG A 21 -11.95 -2.24 8.45
N VAL A 22 -10.73 -2.03 7.97
CA VAL A 22 -9.51 -2.68 8.53
C VAL A 22 -8.92 -1.92 9.72
N GLU A 23 -9.46 -0.73 9.99
CA GLU A 23 -9.01 0.21 11.01
C GLU A 23 -7.60 0.76 10.77
N TYR A 24 -7.33 1.97 11.25
CA TYR A 24 -6.00 2.57 11.19
C TYR A 24 -5.04 1.90 12.19
N PRO A 25 -3.71 1.94 11.96
CA PRO A 25 -3.04 2.52 10.79
C PRO A 25 -3.11 1.63 9.55
N VAL A 26 -3.04 2.27 8.37
CA VAL A 26 -2.95 1.59 7.06
C VAL A 26 -1.74 2.07 6.28
N LEU A 27 -1.14 1.17 5.50
CA LEU A 27 -0.02 1.47 4.61
C LEU A 27 -0.55 1.73 3.21
N VAL A 28 -0.25 2.91 2.67
CA VAL A 28 -0.58 3.33 1.31
C VAL A 28 0.63 3.08 0.41
N ARG A 29 0.44 2.28 -0.64
CA ARG A 29 1.45 1.92 -1.62
C ARG A 29 0.96 2.31 -3.02
N PRO A 30 1.38 3.48 -3.53
CA PRO A 30 1.11 3.80 -4.92
C PRO A 30 1.76 2.75 -5.83
N SER A 31 1.14 2.48 -6.98
CA SER A 31 1.75 1.61 -7.97
C SER A 31 2.95 2.30 -8.65
N TYR A 32 3.89 1.51 -9.18
CA TYR A 32 5.03 1.98 -9.98
C TYR A 32 6.02 2.92 -9.27
N VAL A 33 6.13 2.86 -7.94
CA VAL A 33 7.19 3.52 -7.17
C VAL A 33 8.26 2.52 -6.75
N LEU A 34 9.52 2.84 -7.01
CA LEU A 34 10.68 2.10 -6.51
C LEU A 34 11.17 2.72 -5.20
N SER A 35 11.75 1.90 -4.33
CA SER A 35 12.41 2.32 -3.08
C SER A 35 11.50 3.07 -2.08
N GLY A 36 10.18 2.82 -2.10
CA GLY A 36 9.26 3.40 -1.12
C GLY A 36 9.10 4.92 -1.19
N ALA A 37 9.56 5.58 -2.26
CA ALA A 37 9.61 7.04 -2.37
C ALA A 37 8.25 7.76 -2.24
N ALA A 38 7.13 7.03 -2.33
CA ALA A 38 5.79 7.55 -2.09
C ALA A 38 4.94 6.61 -1.21
N MET A 39 5.55 5.69 -0.48
CA MET A 39 4.84 4.89 0.51
C MET A 39 4.57 5.73 1.75
N SER A 40 3.39 5.61 2.33
CA SER A 40 3.00 6.40 3.50
C SER A 40 2.11 5.60 4.44
N ILE A 41 2.29 5.80 5.74
CA ILE A 41 1.43 5.19 6.76
C ILE A 41 0.40 6.25 7.15
N ALA A 42 -0.87 5.97 6.89
CA ALA A 42 -1.98 6.81 7.35
C ALA A 42 -2.42 6.33 8.74
N LEU A 43 -2.36 7.22 9.72
CA LEU A 43 -2.84 7.00 11.09
C LEU A 43 -4.31 7.39 11.25
N SER A 44 -4.85 8.16 10.30
CA SER A 44 -6.22 8.64 10.34
C SER A 44 -6.84 8.80 8.94
N LYS A 45 -8.15 9.02 8.92
CA LYS A 45 -8.89 9.35 7.69
C LYS A 45 -8.40 10.63 7.02
N GLY A 46 -8.02 11.64 7.81
CA GLY A 46 -7.49 12.90 7.28
C GLY A 46 -6.17 12.69 6.53
N GLU A 47 -5.22 12.00 7.18
CA GLU A 47 -3.93 11.67 6.58
C GLU A 47 -4.07 10.81 5.32
N LEU A 48 -4.94 9.79 5.37
CA LEU A 48 -5.23 8.96 4.20
C LEU A 48 -5.67 9.81 3.00
N LYS A 49 -6.60 10.75 3.23
CA LYS A 49 -7.12 11.61 2.17
C LYS A 49 -6.03 12.51 1.58
N ASP A 50 -5.11 13.00 2.41
CA ASP A 50 -4.00 13.84 1.94
C ASP A 50 -2.97 13.02 1.15
N TYR A 51 -2.66 11.80 1.58
CA TYR A 51 -1.81 10.89 0.80
C TYR A 51 -2.43 10.49 -0.54
N LEU A 52 -3.73 10.21 -0.57
CA LEU A 52 -4.43 9.86 -1.82
C LEU A 52 -4.42 11.01 -2.83
N LYS A 53 -4.53 12.28 -2.38
CA LYS A 53 -4.37 13.45 -3.26
C LYS A 53 -2.97 13.58 -3.84
N ILE A 54 -1.94 13.18 -3.09
CA ILE A 54 -0.55 13.19 -3.57
C ILE A 54 -0.35 12.04 -4.55
N ALA A 55 -0.79 10.84 -4.19
CA ALA A 55 -0.69 9.64 -5.04
C ALA A 55 -1.41 9.83 -6.37
N SER A 56 -2.59 10.45 -6.39
CA SER A 56 -3.32 10.73 -7.64
C SER A 56 -2.58 11.70 -8.56
N LYS A 57 -1.81 12.65 -8.01
CA LYS A 57 -0.97 13.55 -8.81
C LYS A 57 0.27 12.86 -9.37
N VAL A 58 0.77 11.84 -8.66
CA VAL A 58 1.91 11.04 -9.12
C VAL A 58 1.47 10.12 -10.26
N ASN A 59 0.25 9.57 -10.20
CA ASN A 59 -0.28 8.77 -11.28
C ASN A 59 -1.82 8.63 -11.24
N GLU A 60 -2.53 9.19 -12.23
CA GLU A 60 -4.00 9.15 -12.29
C GLU A 60 -4.56 7.81 -12.82
N GLU A 61 -3.80 7.10 -13.66
CA GLU A 61 -4.25 5.87 -14.32
C GLU A 61 -3.97 4.60 -13.52
N HIS A 62 -3.21 4.70 -12.44
CA HIS A 62 -2.70 3.53 -11.74
C HIS A 62 -3.29 3.38 -10.32
N PRO A 63 -3.76 2.18 -9.97
CA PRO A 63 -4.38 1.92 -8.67
C PRO A 63 -3.38 2.07 -7.52
N VAL A 64 -3.89 2.36 -6.33
CA VAL A 64 -3.13 2.30 -5.08
C VAL A 64 -3.42 0.99 -4.36
N VAL A 65 -2.39 0.37 -3.81
CA VAL A 65 -2.55 -0.78 -2.91
C VAL A 65 -2.55 -0.25 -1.48
N ILE A 66 -3.59 -0.57 -0.71
CA ILE A 66 -3.65 -0.25 0.72
C ILE A 66 -3.70 -1.55 1.51
N SER A 67 -2.89 -1.64 2.57
CA SER A 67 -2.88 -2.78 3.49
C SER A 67 -3.00 -2.35 4.94
N LYS A 68 -3.49 -3.24 5.80
CA LYS A 68 -3.38 -3.05 7.25
C LYS A 68 -1.91 -2.94 7.63
N PHE A 69 -1.54 -1.88 8.36
CA PHE A 69 -0.19 -1.73 8.86
C PHE A 69 -0.02 -2.52 10.16
N ILE A 70 1.03 -3.34 10.22
CA ILE A 70 1.36 -4.14 11.40
C ILE A 70 2.43 -3.37 12.20
N THR A 71 2.06 -2.90 13.39
CA THR A 71 2.98 -2.19 14.28
C THR A 71 3.83 -3.18 15.07
N GLY A 72 5.07 -2.80 15.38
CA GLY A 72 5.97 -3.61 16.22
C GLY A 72 6.46 -4.91 15.57
N ALA A 73 6.21 -5.11 14.27
CA ALA A 73 6.73 -6.24 13.53
C ALA A 73 8.25 -6.13 13.34
N LYS A 74 8.93 -7.28 13.26
CA LYS A 74 10.29 -7.35 12.74
C LYS A 74 10.22 -7.49 11.23
N GLU A 75 10.83 -6.54 10.53
CA GLU A 75 10.99 -6.60 9.07
C GLU A 75 12.20 -7.47 8.74
N ILE A 76 12.05 -8.36 7.75
CA ILE A 76 13.09 -9.28 7.28
C ILE A 76 13.11 -9.19 5.76
N GLU A 77 14.27 -8.87 5.21
CA GLU A 77 14.53 -8.86 3.77
C GLU A 77 15.37 -10.07 3.38
N ILE A 78 15.05 -10.70 2.25
CA ILE A 78 15.74 -11.88 1.74
C ILE A 78 16.04 -11.65 0.27
N ASP A 79 17.32 -11.59 -0.07
CA ASP A 79 17.79 -11.60 -1.45
C ASP A 79 18.01 -13.03 -1.94
N ALA A 80 17.48 -13.35 -3.13
CA ALA A 80 17.58 -14.66 -3.73
C ALA A 80 17.86 -14.58 -5.24
N VAL A 81 18.55 -15.60 -5.77
CA VAL A 81 18.79 -15.78 -7.20
C VAL A 81 18.13 -17.10 -7.62
N ALA A 82 17.35 -17.07 -8.70
CA ALA A 82 16.69 -18.25 -9.25
C ALA A 82 17.12 -18.50 -10.69
N LEU A 83 17.45 -19.75 -11.02
CA LEU A 83 17.69 -20.17 -12.40
C LEU A 83 16.35 -20.54 -13.04
N CYS A 84 15.90 -19.73 -13.99
CA CYS A 84 14.74 -20.08 -14.81
C CYS A 84 15.18 -21.10 -15.87
N LEU A 85 14.92 -22.38 -15.61
CA LEU A 85 15.08 -23.43 -16.63
C LEU A 85 13.90 -23.32 -17.60
N LYS A 86 14.20 -23.05 -18.87
CA LYS A 86 13.21 -23.17 -19.94
C LYS A 86 12.89 -24.65 -20.12
N ALA A 87 11.63 -25.02 -19.87
CA ALA A 87 11.06 -26.26 -20.39
C ALA A 87 10.81 -26.14 -21.89
#